data_AF-A0A0R3WN88-F1
#
_entry.id   AF-A0A0R3WN88-F1
#
_cell.length_a   1.000
_cell.length_b   1.000
_cell.length_c   1.000
_cell.angle_alpha   90.00
_cell.angle_beta   90.00
_cell.angle_gamma   90.00
#
_symmetry.space_group_name_H-M   'P 1'
#
loop_
_entity.id
_entity.type
_entity.pdbx_description
1 polymer ?
#
loop_
_entity_poly.entity_id
_entity_poly.type
_entity_poly.pdbx_seq_one_letter_code
_entity_poly.pdbx_strand_id
1 'polypeptide(L)'
;LNAMQILYINILMDGPPAQSLGVEPPDTDIVNQPPRHIQESILDRRLIKSVLISSFTIVCGTLFIFHREMATDGKVTPRDTTMTFTCFVLFDMFNALSCRSQKKSVFEIGFFSNRVFVVAVSLSLIGQICVIYFPPLQSVFQTEAIFVSDWILLLAISSSVFVISEYRKSKLSVSQLLHPRKFFHRLRETLQRYLHRGPCTEISKSIV
;
A
#
# COMPACT_ATOMS: atom_id res chain seq x y z
N LEU A 1 -3.36 -17.73 14.73
CA LEU A 1 -3.32 -16.36 15.29
C LEU A 1 -4.28 -16.29 16.46
N ASN A 2 -3.83 -15.79 17.60
CA ASN A 2 -4.66 -15.60 18.78
C ASN A 2 -5.39 -14.24 18.74
N ALA A 3 -6.49 -14.10 19.48
CA ALA A 3 -7.26 -12.85 19.51
C ALA A 3 -6.39 -11.62 19.90
N MET A 4 -5.47 -11.80 20.85
CA MET A 4 -4.53 -10.76 21.27
C MET A 4 -3.59 -10.31 20.14
N GLN A 5 -3.12 -11.25 19.31
CA GLN A 5 -2.24 -10.97 18.18
C GLN A 5 -2.96 -10.17 17.09
N ILE A 6 -4.23 -10.51 16.81
CA ILE A 6 -5.06 -9.79 15.83
C ILE A 6 -5.37 -8.38 16.33
N LEU A 7 -5.69 -8.21 17.61
CA LEU A 7 -5.92 -6.90 18.21
C LEU A 7 -4.67 -6.01 18.09
N TYR A 8 -3.50 -6.58 18.36
CA TYR A 8 -2.23 -5.89 18.24
C TYR A 8 -1.95 -5.43 16.80
N ILE A 9 -2.20 -6.29 15.82
CA ILE A 9 -2.06 -5.94 14.39
C ILE A 9 -2.91 -4.71 14.06
N ASN A 10 -4.21 -4.78 14.36
CA ASN A 10 -5.14 -3.72 13.95
C ASN A 10 -4.89 -2.37 14.65
N ILE A 11 -4.49 -2.39 15.93
CA ILE A 11 -4.33 -1.17 16.72
C ILE A 11 -2.90 -0.61 16.60
N LEU A 12 -1.90 -1.45 16.88
CA LEU A 12 -0.52 -0.99 17.03
C LEU A 12 0.27 -1.06 15.73
N MET A 13 0.01 -2.05 14.87
CA MET A 13 0.78 -2.21 13.63
C MET A 13 0.21 -1.40 12.48
N ASP A 14 -1.10 -1.47 12.23
CA ASP A 14 -1.74 -0.80 11.10
C ASP A 14 -2.07 0.66 11.36
N GLY A 15 -2.43 0.99 12.61
CA GLY A 15 -2.84 2.34 13.00
C GLY A 15 -1.81 3.42 12.65
N PRO A 16 -0.56 3.34 13.17
CA PRO A 16 0.43 4.39 12.97
C PRO A 16 0.82 4.61 11.49
N PRO A 17 1.12 3.56 10.68
CA PRO A 17 1.37 3.74 9.24
C PRO A 17 0.17 4.35 8.50
N ALA A 18 -1.07 3.92 8.79
CA ALA A 18 -2.26 4.46 8.14
C ALA A 18 -2.44 5.96 8.42
N GLN A 19 -2.23 6.40 9.67
CA GLN A 19 -2.28 7.82 10.02
C GLN A 19 -1.15 8.60 9.34
N SER A 20 0.07 8.04 9.27
CA SER A 20 1.21 8.68 8.63
C SER A 20 1.07 8.84 7.10
N LEU A 21 0.32 7.95 6.45
CA LEU A 21 -0.02 8.07 5.03
C LEU A 21 -1.01 9.23 4.77
N GLY A 22 -1.81 9.60 5.77
CA GLY A 22 -2.71 10.75 5.69
C GLY A 22 -1.99 12.10 5.66
N VAL A 23 -0.74 12.16 6.13
CA VAL A 23 0.11 13.37 6.11
C VAL A 23 1.12 13.38 4.97
N GLU A 24 1.03 12.43 4.03
CA GLU A 24 1.87 12.40 2.84
C GLU A 24 1.60 13.64 1.97
N PRO A 25 2.64 14.33 1.47
CA PRO A 25 2.44 15.51 0.63
C PRO A 25 1.66 15.14 -0.64
N PRO A 26 0.72 16.02 -1.10
CA PRO A 26 -0.03 15.77 -2.30
C PRO A 26 0.88 15.76 -3.53
N ASP A 27 0.53 14.93 -4.53
CA ASP A 27 1.24 14.89 -5.80
C ASP A 27 1.30 16.29 -6.45
N THR A 28 2.47 16.73 -6.92
CA THR A 28 2.67 18.03 -7.59
C THR A 28 1.73 18.24 -8.77
N ASP A 29 1.35 17.15 -9.44
CA ASP A 29 0.46 17.18 -10.61
C ASP A 29 -1.02 17.32 -10.23
N ILE A 30 -1.37 17.44 -8.94
CA ILE A 30 -2.76 17.54 -8.47
C ILE A 30 -3.44 18.83 -8.95
N VAL A 31 -2.69 19.94 -9.01
CA VAL A 31 -3.21 21.25 -9.41
C VAL A 31 -3.60 21.27 -10.89
N ASN A 32 -2.90 20.49 -11.72
CA ASN A 32 -3.14 20.39 -13.16
C ASN A 32 -4.22 19.35 -13.52
N GLN A 33 -4.74 18.61 -12.54
CA GLN A 33 -5.81 17.63 -12.75
C GLN A 33 -7.18 18.31 -12.64
N PRO A 34 -8.15 17.98 -13.53
CA PRO A 34 -9.50 18.51 -13.41
C PRO A 34 -10.15 18.04 -12.09
N PRO A 35 -11.08 18.83 -11.51
CA PRO A 35 -11.79 18.43 -10.30
C PRO A 35 -12.45 17.07 -10.44
N ARG A 36 -12.37 16.23 -9.40
CA ARG A 36 -12.98 14.90 -9.39
C ARG A 36 -14.50 15.03 -9.50
N HIS A 37 -15.13 14.20 -10.32
CA HIS A 37 -16.59 14.21 -10.48
C HIS A 37 -17.26 13.65 -9.22
N ILE A 38 -18.34 14.28 -8.74
CA ILE A 38 -19.03 13.90 -7.48
C ILE A 38 -19.59 12.46 -7.54
N GLN A 39 -19.84 11.96 -8.75
CA GLN A 39 -20.37 10.62 -9.00
C GLN A 39 -19.28 9.53 -9.11
N GLU A 40 -18.00 9.89 -9.07
CA GLU A 40 -16.92 8.91 -9.09
C GLU A 40 -16.77 8.25 -7.70
N SER A 41 -16.89 6.92 -7.66
CA SER A 41 -16.64 6.12 -6.46
C SER A 41 -15.23 6.36 -5.91
N ILE A 42 -15.12 6.48 -4.58
CA ILE A 42 -13.83 6.54 -3.86
C ILE A 42 -13.03 5.26 -4.14
N LEU A 43 -13.70 4.11 -4.17
CA LEU A 43 -13.12 2.82 -4.55
C LEU A 43 -13.20 2.65 -6.08
N ASP A 44 -12.10 2.95 -6.76
CA ASP A 44 -11.94 2.64 -8.18
C ASP A 44 -11.61 1.15 -8.38
N ARG A 45 -12.01 0.57 -9.52
CA ARG A 45 -11.71 -0.81 -9.91
C ARG A 45 -10.19 -1.08 -9.89
N ARG A 46 -9.36 -0.08 -10.20
CA ARG A 46 -7.90 -0.19 -10.12
C ARG A 46 -7.42 -0.36 -8.67
N LEU A 47 -8.00 0.38 -7.72
CA LEU A 47 -7.69 0.24 -6.29
C LEU A 47 -8.14 -1.12 -5.77
N ILE A 48 -9.37 -1.55 -6.09
CA ILE A 48 -9.88 -2.87 -5.67
C ILE A 48 -8.99 -4.00 -6.20
N LYS A 49 -8.64 -3.99 -7.50
CA LYS A 49 -7.67 -4.97 -8.05
C LYS A 49 -6.34 -4.92 -7.33
N SER A 50 -5.91 -3.72 -6.93
CA SER A 50 -4.63 -3.55 -6.28
C SER A 50 -4.60 -4.18 -4.89
N VAL A 51 -5.66 -3.93 -4.11
CA VAL A 51 -5.89 -4.51 -2.79
C VAL A 51 -6.05 -6.03 -2.89
N LEU A 52 -6.88 -6.54 -3.81
CA LEU A 52 -7.09 -7.99 -3.97
C LEU A 52 -5.80 -8.75 -4.27
N ILE A 53 -4.93 -8.20 -5.14
CA ILE A 53 -3.64 -8.82 -5.45
C ILE A 53 -2.73 -8.82 -4.21
N SER A 54 -2.62 -7.68 -3.50
CA SER A 54 -1.82 -7.62 -2.27
C SER A 54 -2.34 -8.59 -1.21
N SER A 55 -3.64 -8.58 -0.92
CA SER A 55 -4.28 -9.48 0.04
C SER A 55 -4.09 -10.95 -0.34
N PHE A 56 -4.22 -11.28 -1.62
CA PHE A 56 -3.97 -12.64 -2.10
C PHE A 56 -2.52 -13.07 -1.83
N THR A 57 -1.54 -12.22 -2.14
CA THR A 57 -0.12 -12.51 -1.85
C THR A 57 0.15 -12.66 -0.35
N ILE A 58 -0.42 -11.78 0.49
CA ILE A 58 -0.26 -11.86 1.96
C ILE A 58 -0.85 -13.16 2.50
N VAL A 59 -2.07 -13.52 2.08
CA VAL A 59 -2.73 -14.76 2.51
C VAL A 59 -1.93 -15.98 2.04
N CYS A 60 -1.51 -16.03 0.78
CA CYS A 60 -0.71 -17.13 0.26
C CYS A 60 0.64 -17.26 0.98
N GLY A 61 1.35 -16.15 1.23
CA GLY A 61 2.64 -16.18 1.91
C GLY A 61 2.52 -16.56 3.39
N THR A 62 1.48 -16.07 4.07
CA THR A 62 1.21 -16.41 5.48
C THR A 62 0.82 -17.88 5.63
N LEU A 63 -0.05 -18.38 4.74
CA LEU A 63 -0.42 -19.80 4.69
C LEU A 63 0.76 -20.70 4.33
N PHE A 64 1.65 -20.25 3.44
CA PHE A 64 2.85 -20.99 3.07
C PHE A 64 3.79 -21.18 4.28
N ILE A 65 4.04 -20.11 5.04
CA ILE A 65 4.82 -20.19 6.29
C ILE A 65 4.14 -21.14 7.28
N PHE A 66 2.84 -20.96 7.51
CA PHE A 66 2.10 -21.80 8.45
C PHE A 66 2.15 -23.29 8.05
N HIS A 67 1.98 -23.58 6.76
CA HIS A 67 2.06 -24.95 6.25
C HIS A 67 3.47 -25.55 6.39
N ARG A 68 4.51 -24.75 6.10
CA ARG A 68 5.91 -25.18 6.23
C ARG A 68 6.28 -25.54 7.67
N GLU A 69 5.88 -24.71 8.64
CA GLU A 69 6.16 -24.98 10.06
C GLU A 69 5.41 -26.21 10.55
N MET A 70 4.11 -26.31 10.23
CA MET A 70 3.31 -27.50 10.57
C MET A 70 3.83 -28.79 9.92
N ALA A 71 4.42 -28.72 8.72
CA ALA A 71 4.95 -29.89 8.03
C ALA A 71 6.18 -30.49 8.73
N THR A 72 6.86 -29.73 9.60
CA THR A 72 8.06 -30.18 10.31
C THR A 72 7.70 -30.99 11.55
N ASP A 73 6.76 -30.49 12.37
CA ASP A 73 6.48 -31.07 13.70
C ASP A 73 5.06 -31.66 13.84
N GLY A 74 4.17 -31.44 12.87
CA GLY A 74 2.80 -31.99 12.85
C GLY A 74 1.86 -31.49 13.97
N LYS A 75 2.32 -30.52 14.78
CA LYS A 75 1.59 -29.92 15.91
C LYS A 75 1.71 -28.41 15.83
N VAL A 76 0.66 -27.69 16.24
CA VAL A 76 0.69 -26.22 16.32
C VAL A 76 1.41 -25.83 17.61
N THR A 77 2.63 -25.31 17.47
CA THR A 77 3.43 -24.81 18.58
C THR A 77 3.27 -23.28 18.75
N PRO A 78 3.60 -22.72 19.92
CA PRO A 78 3.68 -21.26 20.12
C PRO A 78 4.63 -20.59 19.11
N ARG A 79 5.74 -21.24 18.78
CA ARG A 79 6.67 -20.81 17.71
C ARG A 79 5.98 -20.65 16.36
N ASP A 80 5.17 -21.61 15.91
CA ASP A 80 4.47 -21.53 14.62
C ASP A 80 3.52 -20.33 14.56
N THR A 81 2.82 -20.08 15.67
CA THR A 81 1.94 -18.92 15.78
C THR A 81 2.73 -17.62 15.77
N THR A 82 3.93 -17.59 16.35
CA THR A 82 4.83 -16.43 16.36
C THR A 82 5.43 -16.16 14.99
N MET A 83 5.83 -17.20 14.27
CA MET A 83 6.30 -17.14 12.88
C MET A 83 5.21 -16.56 11.97
N THR A 84 4.00 -17.10 12.07
CA THR A 84 2.84 -16.65 11.28
C THR A 84 2.47 -15.20 11.60
N PHE A 85 2.45 -14.86 12.89
CA PHE A 85 2.18 -13.51 13.38
C PHE A 85 3.21 -12.49 12.86
N THR A 86 4.50 -12.82 12.98
CA THR A 86 5.59 -11.94 12.52
C THR A 86 5.60 -11.82 11.00
N CYS A 87 5.30 -12.90 10.28
CA CYS A 87 5.12 -12.89 8.83
C CYS A 87 4.03 -11.89 8.40
N PHE A 88 2.87 -11.96 9.05
CA PHE A 88 1.74 -11.08 8.76
C PHE A 88 2.10 -9.60 9.02
N VAL A 89 2.71 -9.29 10.18
CA VAL A 89 3.14 -7.93 10.51
C VAL A 89 4.15 -7.39 9.50
N LEU A 90 5.13 -8.20 9.07
CA LEU A 90 6.09 -7.78 8.06
C LEU A 90 5.43 -7.54 6.71
N PHE A 91 4.47 -8.39 6.32
CA PHE A 91 3.67 -8.18 5.12
C PHE A 91 2.92 -6.84 5.15
N ASP A 92 2.34 -6.47 6.28
CA ASP A 92 1.66 -5.18 6.44
C ASP A 92 2.62 -4.01 6.30
N MET A 93 3.84 -4.10 6.85
CA MET A 93 4.85 -3.05 6.69
C MET A 93 5.25 -2.85 5.21
N PHE A 94 5.46 -3.95 4.48
CA PHE A 94 5.76 -3.88 3.04
C PHE A 94 4.54 -3.42 2.21
N ASN A 95 3.33 -3.81 2.61
CA ASN A 95 2.11 -3.36 1.95
C ASN A 95 1.83 -1.88 2.22
N ALA A 96 2.10 -1.37 3.41
CA ALA A 96 2.01 0.05 3.75
C ALA A 96 2.96 0.90 2.90
N LEU A 97 4.20 0.44 2.71
CA LEU A 97 5.16 1.05 1.76
C LEU A 97 4.59 1.07 0.33
N SER A 98 3.98 -0.04 -0.09
CA SER A 98 3.38 -0.17 -1.41
C SER A 98 2.19 0.77 -1.62
N CYS A 99 1.41 1.02 -0.56
CA CYS A 99 0.25 1.91 -0.55
C CYS A 99 0.60 3.41 -0.54
N ARG A 100 1.84 3.78 -0.21
CA ARG A 100 2.31 5.17 -0.16
C ARG A 100 2.12 5.92 -1.48
N SER A 101 2.20 5.23 -2.62
CA SER A 101 1.84 5.82 -3.90
C SER A 101 1.16 4.84 -4.83
N GLN A 102 0.08 5.30 -5.46
CA GLN A 102 -0.73 4.53 -6.41
C GLN A 102 -0.21 4.61 -7.85
N LYS A 103 0.63 5.61 -8.15
CA LYS A 103 1.07 5.94 -9.52
C LYS A 103 2.58 5.89 -9.68
N LYS A 104 3.31 6.47 -8.72
CA LYS A 104 4.77 6.55 -8.76
C LYS A 104 5.40 5.36 -8.05
N SER A 105 6.59 4.99 -8.50
CA SER A 105 7.40 3.99 -7.82
C SER A 105 7.89 4.56 -6.49
N VAL A 106 7.97 3.75 -5.43
CA VAL A 106 8.50 4.14 -4.12
C VAL A 106 9.95 4.62 -4.24
N PHE A 107 10.70 4.08 -5.21
CA PHE A 107 12.06 4.51 -5.54
C PHE A 107 12.13 5.93 -6.12
N GLU A 108 11.07 6.39 -6.80
CA GLU A 108 11.02 7.72 -7.42
C GLU A 108 10.69 8.81 -6.38
N ILE A 109 9.90 8.46 -5.36
CA ILE A 109 9.49 9.37 -4.27
C ILE A 109 10.58 9.47 -3.19
N GLY A 110 11.38 8.42 -3.03
CA GLY A 110 12.41 8.29 -2.01
C GLY A 110 11.87 7.78 -0.68
N PHE A 111 12.57 6.80 -0.08
CA PHE A 111 12.16 6.14 1.17
C PHE A 111 12.05 7.11 2.37
N PHE A 112 12.89 8.15 2.42
CA PHE A 112 12.96 9.09 3.55
C PHE A 112 12.19 10.39 3.36
N SER A 113 11.38 10.50 2.30
CA SER A 113 10.66 11.74 2.00
C SER A 113 9.61 12.08 3.08
N ASN A 114 8.91 11.07 3.64
CA ASN A 114 8.02 11.25 4.78
C ASN A 114 8.64 10.69 6.07
N ARG A 115 9.19 11.60 6.90
CA ARG A 115 9.79 11.24 8.20
C ARG A 115 8.77 10.61 9.16
N VAL A 116 7.51 11.06 9.13
CA VAL A 116 6.45 10.54 10.01
C VAL A 116 6.16 9.08 9.67
N PHE A 117 6.10 8.75 8.38
CA PHE A 117 5.93 7.36 7.93
C PHE A 117 7.11 6.48 8.35
N VAL A 118 8.34 6.94 8.17
CA VAL A 118 9.54 6.17 8.58
C VAL A 118 9.55 5.94 10.09
N VAL A 119 9.20 6.96 10.89
CA VAL A 119 9.09 6.83 12.35
C VAL A 119 7.99 5.85 12.73
N ALA A 120 6.82 5.92 12.09
CA ALA A 120 5.71 5.01 12.34
C ALA A 120 6.10 3.55 12.07
N VAL A 121 6.67 3.25 10.88
CA VAL A 121 7.11 1.90 10.52
C VAL A 121 8.25 1.42 11.43
N SER A 122 9.20 2.30 11.77
CA SER A 122 10.31 1.93 12.65
C SER A 122 9.82 1.61 14.06
N LEU A 123 8.89 2.40 14.60
CA LEU A 123 8.27 2.16 15.91
C LEU A 123 7.47 0.85 15.91
N SER A 124 6.74 0.56 14.84
CA SER A 124 6.03 -0.72 14.65
C SER A 124 7.01 -1.91 14.65
N LEU A 125 8.12 -1.83 13.92
CA LEU A 125 9.13 -2.90 13.92
C LEU A 125 9.78 -3.10 15.29
N ILE A 126 10.09 -2.00 16.00
CA ILE A 126 10.60 -2.07 17.38
C ILE A 126 9.58 -2.74 18.30
N GLY A 127 8.30 -2.34 18.21
CA GLY A 127 7.21 -2.97 18.96
C GLY A 127 7.14 -4.47 18.69
N GLN A 128 7.24 -4.89 17.42
CA GLN A 128 7.25 -6.31 17.05
C GLN A 128 8.41 -7.08 17.70
N ILE A 129 9.62 -6.52 17.69
CA ILE A 129 10.79 -7.10 18.35
C ILE A 129 10.54 -7.20 19.87
N CYS A 130 9.99 -6.15 20.49
CA CYS A 130 9.65 -6.17 21.92
C CYS A 130 8.63 -7.28 22.25
N VAL A 131 7.60 -7.47 21.44
CA VAL A 131 6.60 -8.53 21.66
C VAL A 131 7.19 -9.94 21.56
N ILE A 132 8.23 -10.13 20.73
CA ILE A 132 8.85 -11.44 20.52
C ILE A 132 9.93 -11.76 21.56
N TYR A 133 10.65 -10.77 22.09
CA TYR A 133 11.81 -11.00 22.96
C TYR A 133 11.63 -10.54 24.41
N PHE A 134 10.59 -9.74 24.73
CA PHE A 134 10.38 -9.24 26.09
C PHE A 134 9.45 -10.19 26.89
N PRO A 135 9.93 -10.83 27.98
CA PRO A 135 9.20 -11.88 28.70
C PRO A 135 7.75 -11.56 29.16
N PRO A 136 7.44 -10.36 29.68
CA PRO A 136 6.05 -10.07 30.07
C PRO A 136 5.13 -9.92 28.86
N LEU A 137 5.63 -9.42 27.72
CA LEU A 137 4.85 -9.37 26.49
C LEU A 137 4.70 -10.76 25.86
N GLN A 138 5.73 -11.61 25.92
CA GLN A 138 5.66 -12.99 25.45
C GLN A 138 4.53 -13.77 26.14
N SER A 139 4.37 -13.57 27.45
CA SER A 139 3.31 -14.22 28.23
C SER A 139 1.91 -13.76 27.81
N VAL A 140 1.73 -12.48 27.48
CA VAL A 140 0.44 -11.91 27.07
C VAL A 140 0.08 -12.32 25.64
N PHE A 141 1.05 -12.27 24.72
CA PHE A 141 0.84 -12.54 23.30
C PHE A 141 1.03 -14.01 22.92
N GLN A 142 1.45 -14.85 23.88
CA GLN A 142 1.77 -16.26 23.70
C GLN A 142 2.79 -16.45 22.57
N THR A 143 3.85 -15.63 22.60
CA THR A 143 4.92 -15.62 21.59
C THR A 143 6.20 -16.28 22.10
N GLU A 144 6.98 -16.80 21.17
CA GLU A 144 8.26 -17.45 21.42
C GLU A 144 9.38 -16.80 20.61
N ALA A 145 10.59 -16.75 21.16
CA ALA A 145 11.73 -16.16 20.48
C ALA A 145 12.07 -16.95 19.20
N ILE A 146 12.10 -16.26 18.06
CA ILE A 146 12.48 -16.84 16.78
C ILE A 146 13.96 -16.60 16.47
N PHE A 147 14.56 -17.51 15.68
CA PHE A 147 15.97 -17.41 15.30
C PHE A 147 16.18 -16.38 14.18
N VAL A 148 17.41 -15.90 14.05
CA VAL A 148 17.78 -14.93 12.99
C VAL A 148 17.60 -15.51 11.58
N SER A 149 17.77 -16.82 11.40
CA SER A 149 17.47 -17.51 10.13
C SER A 149 16.01 -17.32 9.71
N ASP A 150 15.11 -17.37 10.68
CA ASP A 150 13.67 -17.27 10.47
C ASP A 150 13.32 -15.84 10.07
N TRP A 151 13.94 -14.83 10.72
CA TRP A 151 13.82 -13.43 10.30
C TRP A 151 14.21 -13.20 8.85
N ILE A 152 15.32 -13.77 8.38
CA ILE A 152 15.77 -13.64 6.98
C ILE A 152 14.73 -14.26 6.03
N LEU A 153 14.22 -15.45 6.36
CA LEU A 153 13.19 -16.12 5.59
C LEU A 153 11.90 -15.28 5.52
N LEU A 154 11.46 -14.76 6.67
CA LEU A 154 10.26 -13.93 6.75
C LEU A 154 10.42 -12.62 5.97
N LEU A 155 11.58 -11.98 6.04
CA LEU A 155 11.90 -10.78 5.25
C LEU A 155 11.91 -11.10 3.74
N ALA A 156 12.50 -12.23 3.34
CA ALA A 156 12.53 -12.64 1.94
C ALA A 156 11.11 -12.85 1.39
N ILE A 157 10.26 -13.58 2.13
CA ILE A 157 8.88 -13.84 1.72
C ILE A 157 8.04 -12.56 1.74
N SER A 158 8.14 -11.75 2.79
CA SER A 158 7.33 -10.53 2.93
C SER A 158 7.68 -9.45 1.90
N SER A 159 8.94 -9.39 1.47
CA SER A 159 9.38 -8.50 0.38
C SER A 159 8.70 -8.80 -0.96
N SER A 160 8.16 -10.01 -1.16
CA SER A 160 7.47 -10.39 -2.40
C SER A 160 6.25 -9.52 -2.70
N VAL A 161 5.48 -9.10 -1.68
CA VAL A 161 4.33 -8.20 -1.84
C VAL A 161 4.78 -6.86 -2.41
N PHE A 162 5.87 -6.32 -1.90
CA PHE A 162 6.46 -5.08 -2.38
C PHE A 162 6.87 -5.21 -3.86
N VAL A 163 7.62 -6.26 -4.20
CA VAL A 163 8.07 -6.52 -5.58
C VAL A 163 6.90 -6.64 -6.56
N ILE A 164 5.85 -7.39 -6.19
CA ILE A 164 4.64 -7.57 -7.02
C ILE A 164 3.92 -6.23 -7.21
N SER A 165 3.81 -5.44 -6.14
CA SER A 165 3.16 -4.13 -6.20
C SER A 165 3.91 -3.18 -7.15
N GLU A 166 5.24 -3.20 -7.12
CA GLU A 166 6.08 -2.29 -7.88
C GLU A 166 6.15 -2.69 -9.36
N TYR A 167 6.22 -3.99 -9.63
CA TYR A 167 6.08 -4.52 -10.99
C TYR A 167 4.74 -4.09 -11.63
N ARG A 168 3.65 -4.12 -10.85
CA ARG A 168 2.34 -3.65 -11.32
C ARG A 168 2.33 -2.16 -11.61
N LYS A 169 2.91 -1.33 -10.73
CA LYS A 169 3.02 0.13 -10.96
C LYS A 169 3.84 0.45 -12.21
N SER A 170 4.97 -0.23 -12.41
CA SER A 170 5.79 -0.08 -13.62
C SER A 170 5.01 -0.41 -14.89
N LYS A 171 4.24 -1.52 -14.92
CA LYS A 171 3.35 -1.85 -16.05
C LYS A 171 2.28 -0.78 -16.30
N LEU A 172 1.70 -0.21 -15.24
CA LEU A 172 0.70 0.85 -15.36
C LEU A 172 1.29 2.16 -15.90
N SER A 173 2.49 2.54 -15.44
CA SER A 173 3.21 3.73 -15.94
C SER A 173 3.54 3.58 -17.44
N VAL A 174 4.07 2.42 -17.84
CA VAL A 174 4.36 2.09 -19.25
C VAL A 174 3.09 2.06 -20.11
N SER A 175 1.98 1.51 -19.60
CA SER A 175 0.70 1.50 -20.33
C SER A 175 0.11 2.90 -20.51
N GLN A 176 0.32 3.82 -19.56
CA GLN A 176 -0.10 5.23 -19.70
C GLN A 176 0.75 5.98 -20.73
N LEU A 177 2.04 5.67 -20.85
CA LEU A 177 2.92 6.20 -21.90
C LEU A 177 2.55 5.66 -23.30
N LEU A 178 2.16 4.37 -23.40
CA LEU A 178 1.81 3.72 -24.66
C LEU A 178 0.38 4.03 -25.18
N HIS A 179 -0.49 4.67 -24.38
CA HIS A 179 -1.84 5.04 -24.81
C HIS A 179 -2.03 6.57 -24.86
N PRO A 180 -1.54 7.25 -25.92
CA PRO A 180 -1.81 8.68 -26.16
C PRO A 180 -3.31 8.96 -26.43
N ARG A 181 -4.17 7.93 -26.52
CA ARG A 181 -5.60 8.07 -26.80
C ARG A 181 -6.37 8.93 -25.80
N LYS A 182 -6.00 8.94 -24.51
CA LYS A 182 -6.64 9.84 -23.52
C LYS A 182 -6.21 11.30 -23.70
N PHE A 183 -4.98 11.54 -24.13
CA PHE A 183 -4.50 12.86 -24.49
C PHE A 183 -5.20 13.35 -25.76
N PHE A 184 -5.26 12.51 -26.81
CA PHE A 184 -5.90 12.85 -28.07
C PHE A 184 -7.42 13.04 -27.96
N HIS A 185 -8.12 12.25 -27.13
CA HIS A 185 -9.54 12.43 -26.87
C HIS A 185 -9.82 13.74 -26.10
N ARG A 186 -8.97 14.07 -25.13
CA ARG A 186 -9.08 15.32 -24.36
C ARG A 186 -8.80 16.53 -25.25
N LEU A 187 -7.77 16.46 -26.11
CA LEU A 187 -7.47 17.47 -27.12
C LEU A 187 -8.63 17.65 -28.11
N ARG A 188 -9.28 16.56 -28.52
CA ARG A 188 -10.44 16.58 -29.41
C ARG A 188 -11.65 17.28 -28.78
N GLU A 189 -11.94 17.01 -27.51
CA GLU A 189 -13.03 17.70 -26.79
C GLU A 189 -12.72 19.19 -26.58
N THR A 190 -11.47 19.54 -26.26
CA THR A 190 -11.06 20.95 -26.13
C THR A 190 -11.14 21.68 -27.47
N LEU A 191 -10.65 21.06 -28.55
CA LEU A 191 -10.77 21.59 -29.92
C LEU A 191 -12.23 21.72 -30.37
N GLN A 192 -13.11 20.76 -30.07
CA GLN A 192 -14.53 20.88 -30.38
C GLN A 192 -15.21 22.02 -29.63
N ARG A 193 -14.85 22.29 -28.37
CA ARG A 193 -15.36 23.45 -27.63
C ARG A 193 -14.88 24.78 -28.20
N TYR A 194 -13.66 24.83 -28.75
CA TYR A 194 -13.14 26.00 -29.44
C TYR A 194 -13.76 26.20 -30.83
N LEU A 195 -13.99 25.13 -31.59
CA LEU A 195 -14.61 25.20 -32.92
C LEU A 195 -16.11 25.53 -32.87
N HIS A 196 -16.83 25.13 -31.82
CA HIS A 196 -18.23 25.55 -31.63
C HIS A 196 -18.39 26.95 -31.02
N ARG A 197 -17.33 27.54 -30.47
CA ARG A 197 -17.26 28.99 -30.21
C ARG A 197 -16.69 29.69 -31.43
N GLY A 198 -17.47 29.73 -32.51
CA GLY A 198 -17.24 30.68 -33.60
C GLY A 198 -17.21 32.12 -33.03
N PRO A 199 -16.56 33.08 -33.72
CA PRO A 199 -16.44 34.44 -33.24
C PRO A 199 -17.83 35.00 -32.94
N CYS A 200 -18.08 35.35 -31.67
CA CYS A 200 -19.20 36.18 -31.27
C CYS A 200 -19.03 37.56 -31.90
N THR A 201 -19.44 37.71 -33.15
CA THR A 201 -19.86 39.00 -33.71
C THR A 201 -21.24 39.32 -33.14
N GLU A 202 -21.29 39.61 -31.84
CA GLU A 202 -22.35 40.39 -31.21
C GLU A 202 -21.69 41.40 -30.26
N ILE A 203 -20.99 42.38 -30.83
CA ILE A 203 -20.58 43.63 -30.17
C ILE A 203 -21.28 44.82 -30.87
N SER A 204 -22.52 44.65 -31.33
CA SER A 204 -23.26 45.78 -31.90
C SER A 204 -24.75 45.65 -31.65
N LYS A 205 -25.15 45.89 -30.40
CA LYS A 205 -26.48 46.40 -29.98
C LYS A 205 -26.53 46.52 -28.46
N SER A 206 -25.80 47.49 -27.89
CA SER A 206 -26.09 48.10 -26.58
C SER A 206 -25.11 49.23 -26.28
N ILE A 207 -25.04 50.22 -27.17
CA ILE A 207 -24.70 51.60 -26.83
C ILE A 207 -25.64 52.46 -27.70
N VAL A 208 -26.41 53.28 -27.00
CA VAL A 208 -27.18 54.49 -27.41
C VAL A 208 -27.23 54.79 -28.92
#